data_AF-A0AA36CNL3-F1
#
_entry.id   AF-A0AA36CNL3-F1
#
_cell.length_a   1.000
_cell.length_b   1.000
_cell.length_c   1.000
_cell.angle_alpha   90.00
_cell.angle_beta   90.00
_cell.angle_gamma   90.00
#
_symmetry.space_group_name_H-M   'P 1'
#
loop_
_entity.id
_entity.type
_entity.pdbx_description
1 polymer ?
#
loop_
_entity_poly.entity_id
_entity_poly.type
_entity_poly.pdbx_seq_one_letter_code
_entity_poly.pdbx_strand_id
1 'polypeptide(L)'
;MISQFILLFLAYLLIQLEASQVYDLKNESASLRLQVGPGEALVKLYEYRQHWLFGGRRAVCQNDLRIFYPLAQGFVVCGTNARRPACFVFSDGLLRRSFSALGQAPTLNKYPSKFYASARQLFTFTASDFSGQEFLLLRRNQNGSTAGEIRSPRPSFDRPEIVEMHENKEEIWLWFNENPADSEQCGKKSESRVARVCKNDPGAAKPYDMEFSSFSKAKVECAIREDSKDTLYFNQLQSVRRTGSTRLVGAFQSQLAGLGASALCEFDVGSIQKTLHSKFKNYRSSGCPRATSTDAQLAAKSNPMVDNMITAKPFFHIFNGKDRFTALAIEDEVRSITIPNQKITVIYVGTDRGNVLKLVKSSAGPVVHVATLRVTNSTIRELTVLKVPLPNLNSKWELLVGTDTGFHKAPVGACAQAETCQACTRLGDPQCAWKLDRCVPVMEHLNARQHLWTDPGQCVDVEIPTTISTTPSTTTTTTRKMTNIVTKDYYEQRQFLFERRDDKPVPCTAEVVQKEVRSRVDFVPIVSALLIGCLLGAAALYAVMWVGRWPKEKPPPSPVCQTRIEAYTSVPSNSQSMHSTVTTRSTSTPHISKLTYC
;
A
#
# COMPACT_ATOMS: atom_id res chain seq x y z
N MET A 1 -44.04 -4.64 -17.17
CA MET A 1 -42.94 -5.39 -16.54
C MET A 1 -41.67 -5.51 -17.41
N ILE A 2 -41.76 -5.59 -18.74
CA ILE A 2 -40.56 -5.68 -19.62
C ILE A 2 -39.78 -4.36 -19.72
N SER A 3 -40.44 -3.20 -19.63
CA SER A 3 -39.79 -1.88 -19.69
C SER A 3 -38.92 -1.54 -18.45
N GLN A 4 -39.30 -2.00 -17.26
CA GLN A 4 -38.49 -1.80 -16.04
C GLN A 4 -37.24 -2.70 -15.99
N PHE A 5 -37.30 -3.89 -16.59
CA PHE A 5 -36.14 -4.77 -16.72
C PHE A 5 -35.11 -4.22 -17.72
N ILE A 6 -35.57 -3.59 -18.81
CA ILE A 6 -34.68 -2.95 -19.78
C ILE A 6 -33.98 -1.73 -19.16
N LEU A 7 -34.67 -0.94 -18.34
CA LEU A 7 -34.05 0.19 -17.62
C LEU A 7 -33.05 -0.25 -16.55
N LEU A 8 -33.33 -1.33 -15.81
CA LEU A 8 -32.37 -1.91 -14.85
C LEU A 8 -31.17 -2.57 -15.55
N PHE A 9 -31.39 -3.18 -16.72
CA PHE A 9 -30.33 -3.79 -17.53
C PHE A 9 -29.46 -2.73 -18.21
N LEU A 10 -30.05 -1.61 -18.67
CA LEU A 10 -29.31 -0.45 -19.19
C LEU A 10 -28.58 0.30 -18.06
N ALA A 11 -29.15 0.39 -16.86
CA ALA A 11 -28.44 0.93 -15.69
C ALA A 11 -27.28 0.01 -15.26
N TYR A 12 -27.47 -1.31 -15.31
CA TYR A 12 -26.41 -2.28 -15.05
C TYR A 12 -25.30 -2.22 -16.12
N LEU A 13 -25.67 -2.05 -17.40
CA LEU A 13 -24.73 -1.80 -18.50
C LEU A 13 -24.00 -0.46 -18.35
N LEU A 14 -24.67 0.61 -17.93
CA LEU A 14 -24.05 1.92 -17.68
C LEU A 14 -23.07 1.88 -16.49
N ILE A 15 -23.37 1.10 -15.44
CA ILE A 15 -22.46 0.88 -14.30
C ILE A 15 -21.25 0.02 -14.69
N GLN A 16 -21.38 -0.85 -15.70
CA GLN A 16 -20.28 -1.65 -16.25
C GLN A 16 -19.54 -0.97 -17.42
N LEU A 17 -20.07 0.15 -17.95
CA LEU A 17 -19.53 0.95 -19.06
C LEU A 17 -18.67 2.13 -18.61
N GLU A 18 -18.32 2.28 -17.34
CA GLU A 18 -17.19 3.13 -16.93
C GLU A 18 -15.86 2.48 -17.35
N ALA A 19 -15.69 2.34 -18.66
CA ALA A 19 -14.41 2.31 -19.31
C ALA A 19 -13.64 3.57 -18.90
N SER A 20 -12.43 3.40 -18.35
CA SER A 20 -11.31 4.34 -18.48
C SER A 20 -11.73 5.78 -18.79
N GLN A 21 -12.40 6.46 -17.86
CA GLN A 21 -12.89 7.82 -18.11
C GLN A 21 -11.66 8.73 -18.21
N VAL A 22 -11.47 9.37 -19.37
CA VAL A 22 -10.41 10.35 -19.59
C VAL A 22 -10.98 11.74 -19.32
N TYR A 23 -10.68 12.33 -18.18
CA TYR A 23 -11.06 13.71 -17.88
C TYR A 23 -9.95 14.66 -18.33
N ASP A 24 -10.23 15.48 -19.33
CA ASP A 24 -9.41 16.63 -19.73
C ASP A 24 -9.90 17.86 -18.94
N LEU A 25 -9.26 18.17 -17.80
CA LEU A 25 -9.56 19.41 -17.06
C LEU A 25 -8.74 20.55 -17.65
N LYS A 26 -9.39 21.58 -18.15
CA LYS A 26 -8.74 22.81 -18.62
C LYS A 26 -9.00 23.94 -17.62
N ASN A 27 -7.93 24.60 -17.17
CA ASN A 27 -7.98 25.94 -16.58
C ASN A 27 -7.08 26.86 -17.43
N GLU A 28 -7.24 28.18 -17.34
CA GLU A 28 -6.49 29.21 -18.08
C GLU A 28 -4.96 29.14 -17.89
N SER A 29 -4.46 28.26 -17.02
CA SER A 29 -3.04 28.09 -16.68
C SER A 29 -2.55 26.63 -16.59
N ALA A 30 -3.39 25.60 -16.80
CA ALA A 30 -2.95 24.18 -16.81
C ALA A 30 -3.99 23.21 -17.41
N SER A 31 -3.51 22.09 -17.97
CA SER A 31 -4.33 20.95 -18.44
C SER A 31 -4.06 19.67 -17.63
N LEU A 32 -5.09 19.02 -17.09
CA LEU A 32 -5.01 17.71 -16.43
C LEU A 32 -5.65 16.63 -17.29
N ARG A 33 -4.95 15.51 -17.55
CA ARG A 33 -5.54 14.29 -18.09
C ARG A 33 -5.58 13.20 -17.03
N LEU A 34 -6.80 12.83 -16.63
CA LEU A 34 -7.07 11.78 -15.65
C LEU A 34 -7.57 10.55 -16.41
N GLN A 35 -6.95 9.37 -16.30
CA GLN A 35 -7.49 8.13 -16.89
C GLN A 35 -7.87 7.17 -15.75
N VAL A 36 -9.17 6.96 -15.53
CA VAL A 36 -9.68 6.21 -14.37
C VAL A 36 -10.05 4.78 -14.75
N GLY A 37 -9.24 3.81 -14.34
CA GLY A 37 -9.58 2.38 -14.36
C GLY A 37 -10.04 1.87 -12.98
N PRO A 38 -10.65 0.68 -12.91
CA PRO A 38 -11.05 0.08 -11.64
C PRO A 38 -9.80 -0.39 -10.88
N GLY A 39 -9.50 0.27 -9.75
CA GLY A 39 -8.36 -0.03 -8.89
C GLY A 39 -7.13 0.81 -9.23
N GLU A 40 -6.87 1.82 -8.39
CA GLU A 40 -5.74 2.77 -8.44
C GLU A 40 -5.70 3.69 -9.68
N ALA A 41 -6.23 4.91 -9.50
CA ALA A 41 -6.21 5.95 -10.52
C ALA A 41 -4.81 6.57 -10.68
N LEU A 42 -4.26 6.42 -11.88
CA LEU A 42 -3.13 7.18 -12.38
C LEU A 42 -3.55 8.63 -12.61
N VAL A 43 -2.89 9.56 -11.91
CA VAL A 43 -3.03 10.99 -12.20
C VAL A 43 -1.65 11.59 -12.40
N LYS A 44 -1.32 11.97 -13.64
CA LYS A 44 -0.20 12.88 -13.91
C LYS A 44 -0.73 14.32 -13.86
N LEU A 45 -0.44 15.03 -12.77
CA LEU A 45 -0.60 16.48 -12.73
C LEU A 45 0.58 17.13 -13.48
N TYR A 46 0.25 17.98 -14.45
CA TYR A 46 1.19 18.99 -14.92
C TYR A 46 1.27 20.15 -13.92
N GLU A 47 2.45 20.75 -13.89
CA GLU A 47 3.03 21.67 -12.92
C GLU A 47 2.08 22.79 -12.45
N TYR A 48 1.74 22.81 -11.15
CA TYR A 48 1.21 24.00 -10.48
C TYR A 48 2.39 24.75 -9.87
N ARG A 49 2.92 25.77 -10.56
CA ARG A 49 4.00 26.62 -10.02
C ARG A 49 3.42 27.61 -9.02
N GLN A 50 3.36 27.24 -7.75
CA GLN A 50 3.39 28.24 -6.68
C GLN A 50 4.85 28.48 -6.27
N HIS A 51 5.32 29.71 -6.50
CA HIS A 51 6.66 30.19 -6.15
C HIS A 51 6.84 30.32 -4.62
N TRP A 52 7.34 29.37 -3.82
CA TRP A 52 7.59 29.69 -2.39
C TRP A 52 8.80 29.04 -1.69
N LEU A 53 9.78 29.91 -1.39
CA LEU A 53 10.58 30.19 -0.17
C LEU A 53 11.17 29.11 0.76
N PHE A 54 10.77 27.85 0.73
CA PHE A 54 11.44 26.82 1.56
C PHE A 54 12.53 26.15 0.72
N GLY A 55 13.80 26.40 1.03
CA GLY A 55 14.99 25.90 0.31
C GLY A 55 15.17 24.36 0.28
N GLY A 56 14.13 23.62 -0.10
CA GLY A 56 14.16 22.20 -0.39
C GLY A 56 14.53 21.91 -1.84
N ARG A 57 15.02 20.70 -2.11
CA ARG A 57 15.28 20.23 -3.49
C ARG A 57 13.97 20.22 -4.28
N ARG A 58 14.01 20.58 -5.57
CA ARG A 58 12.83 20.65 -6.48
C ARG A 58 11.87 19.44 -6.39
N ALA A 59 12.39 18.23 -6.17
CA ALA A 59 11.60 17.00 -6.06
C ALA A 59 10.67 16.95 -4.83
N VAL A 60 10.92 17.75 -3.79
CA VAL A 60 10.20 17.70 -2.50
C VAL A 60 9.01 18.67 -2.45
N CYS A 61 8.92 19.57 -3.43
CA CYS A 61 7.91 20.63 -3.51
C CYS A 61 6.83 20.34 -4.57
N GLN A 62 6.64 19.07 -4.93
CA GLN A 62 5.59 18.64 -5.85
C GLN A 62 4.32 18.27 -5.09
N ASN A 63 3.21 18.12 -5.83
CA ASN A 63 1.97 17.56 -5.31
C ASN A 63 1.85 16.11 -5.77
N ASP A 64 2.37 15.18 -4.97
CA ASP A 64 2.24 13.75 -5.21
C ASP A 64 0.82 13.32 -4.82
N LEU A 65 0.06 12.82 -5.78
CA LEU A 65 -1.31 12.38 -5.55
C LEU A 65 -1.33 11.00 -4.91
N ARG A 66 -2.16 10.85 -3.88
CA ARG A 66 -2.16 9.70 -2.98
C ARG A 66 -3.54 9.10 -2.71
N ILE A 67 -4.57 9.89 -2.89
CA ILE A 67 -5.95 9.50 -2.63
C ILE A 67 -6.78 9.92 -3.82
N PHE A 68 -7.62 9.00 -4.27
CA PHE A 68 -8.60 9.25 -5.31
C PHE A 68 -9.87 8.49 -4.99
N TYR A 69 -11.02 9.15 -5.02
CA TYR A 69 -12.30 8.46 -4.97
C TYR A 69 -13.37 9.18 -5.77
N PRO A 70 -14.26 8.43 -6.45
CA PRO A 70 -15.38 9.01 -7.18
C PRO A 70 -16.44 9.53 -6.22
N LEU A 71 -17.18 10.53 -6.67
CA LEU A 71 -18.41 11.03 -6.05
C LEU A 71 -19.60 10.75 -6.99
N ALA A 72 -20.83 10.94 -6.50
CA ALA A 72 -22.02 10.87 -7.36
C ALA A 72 -21.96 11.87 -8.53
N GLN A 73 -21.32 13.02 -8.31
CA GLN A 73 -21.02 14.01 -9.33
C GLN A 73 -19.54 14.42 -9.18
N GLY A 74 -18.71 13.94 -10.10
CA GLY A 74 -17.27 14.22 -10.13
C GLY A 74 -16.44 13.32 -9.21
N PHE A 75 -15.34 13.85 -8.67
CA PHE A 75 -14.36 13.06 -7.91
C PHE A 75 -13.53 13.91 -6.95
N VAL A 76 -12.86 13.25 -6.00
CA VAL A 76 -11.91 13.89 -5.10
C VAL A 76 -10.51 13.33 -5.33
N VAL A 77 -9.52 14.22 -5.36
CA VAL A 77 -8.09 13.89 -5.40
C VAL A 77 -7.40 14.55 -4.23
N CYS A 78 -6.59 13.81 -3.46
CA CYS A 78 -5.75 14.38 -2.42
C CYS A 78 -4.27 14.03 -2.64
N GLY A 79 -3.39 14.91 -2.22
CA GLY A 79 -1.95 14.73 -2.36
C GLY A 79 -1.12 15.50 -1.35
N THR A 80 0.19 15.36 -1.45
CA THR A 80 1.18 15.98 -0.55
C THR A 80 1.15 17.51 -0.61
N ASN A 81 0.76 18.06 -1.77
CA ASN A 81 0.62 19.48 -2.05
C ASN A 81 1.79 20.30 -1.45
N ALA A 82 3.01 19.96 -1.88
CA ALA A 82 4.25 20.61 -1.44
C ALA A 82 4.39 20.66 0.10
N ARG A 83 4.18 19.52 0.76
CA ARG A 83 4.21 19.35 2.24
C ARG A 83 3.03 19.97 3.00
N ARG A 84 2.01 20.46 2.30
CA ARG A 84 0.77 20.95 2.90
C ARG A 84 -0.42 20.15 2.35
N PRO A 85 -0.63 18.91 2.83
CA PRO A 85 -1.59 17.99 2.24
C PRO A 85 -2.97 18.60 2.06
N ALA A 86 -3.54 18.43 0.87
CA ALA A 86 -4.83 18.99 0.50
C ALA A 86 -5.61 18.03 -0.38
N CYS A 87 -6.94 18.11 -0.27
CA CYS A 87 -7.90 17.46 -1.16
C CYS A 87 -8.57 18.49 -2.05
N PHE A 88 -8.83 18.10 -3.30
CA PHE A 88 -9.44 18.90 -4.35
C PHE A 88 -10.66 18.15 -4.88
N VAL A 89 -11.81 18.81 -4.89
CA VAL A 89 -13.07 18.25 -5.35
C VAL A 89 -13.38 18.81 -6.73
N PHE A 90 -13.51 17.91 -7.69
CA PHE A 90 -13.85 18.22 -9.07
C PHE A 90 -15.29 17.79 -9.37
N SER A 91 -16.02 18.61 -10.13
CA SER A 91 -17.32 18.28 -10.71
C SER A 91 -17.44 18.99 -12.06
N ASP A 92 -17.98 18.31 -13.06
CA ASP A 92 -18.18 18.84 -14.42
C ASP A 92 -16.88 19.35 -15.05
N GLY A 93 -15.76 18.67 -14.77
CA GLY A 93 -14.43 19.06 -15.26
C GLY A 93 -13.81 20.27 -14.57
N LEU A 94 -14.46 20.84 -13.55
CA LEU A 94 -14.00 22.05 -12.85
C LEU A 94 -13.68 21.78 -11.38
N LEU A 95 -12.67 22.46 -10.86
CA LEU A 95 -12.37 22.48 -9.42
C LEU A 95 -13.49 23.26 -8.71
N ARG A 96 -14.23 22.59 -7.83
CA ARG A 96 -15.34 23.20 -7.08
C ARG A 96 -14.90 23.70 -5.71
N ARG A 97 -14.07 22.93 -5.00
CA ARG A 97 -13.56 23.30 -3.68
C ARG A 97 -12.28 22.54 -3.33
N SER A 98 -11.56 23.04 -2.34
CA SER A 98 -10.43 22.35 -1.70
C SER A 98 -10.56 22.38 -0.18
N PHE A 99 -9.99 21.38 0.49
CA PHE A 99 -9.93 21.32 1.95
C PHE A 99 -8.62 20.69 2.43
N SER A 100 -8.28 20.92 3.70
CA SER A 100 -7.07 20.36 4.32
C SER A 100 -7.14 18.84 4.37
N ALA A 101 -6.07 18.17 3.94
CA ALA A 101 -5.91 16.73 4.04
C ALA A 101 -4.90 16.33 5.11
N LEU A 102 -4.64 17.20 6.09
CA LEU A 102 -3.75 16.89 7.21
C LEU A 102 -4.27 15.66 7.97
N GLY A 103 -3.38 14.67 8.19
CA GLY A 103 -3.70 13.36 8.76
C GLY A 103 -4.44 12.40 7.81
N GLN A 104 -4.82 12.84 6.61
CA GLN A 104 -5.47 12.01 5.59
C GLN A 104 -4.51 11.66 4.46
N ALA A 105 -3.82 12.66 3.91
CA ALA A 105 -2.77 12.47 2.91
C ALA A 105 -1.39 12.78 3.54
N PRO A 106 -0.33 12.07 3.12
CA PRO A 106 1.00 12.25 3.67
C PRO A 106 1.55 13.63 3.32
N THR A 107 2.41 14.17 4.19
CA THR A 107 3.19 15.39 3.92
C THR A 107 4.32 15.17 2.91
N LEU A 108 4.79 13.93 2.74
CA LEU A 108 5.88 13.57 1.84
C LEU A 108 5.58 12.23 1.15
N ASN A 109 6.02 12.09 -0.11
CA ASN A 109 5.90 10.84 -0.87
C ASN A 109 6.61 9.65 -0.19
N LYS A 110 7.63 9.89 0.64
CA LYS A 110 8.27 8.78 1.38
C LYS A 110 7.36 8.13 2.44
N TYR A 111 6.31 8.82 2.91
CA TYR A 111 5.45 8.28 3.96
C TYR A 111 4.36 7.38 3.35
N PRO A 112 4.06 6.22 3.97
CA PRO A 112 2.99 5.34 3.52
C PRO A 112 1.65 6.05 3.50
N SER A 113 0.81 5.67 2.53
CA SER A 113 -0.53 6.18 2.36
C SER A 113 -1.41 5.10 1.75
N LYS A 114 -2.47 4.70 2.45
CA LYS A 114 -3.57 3.90 1.89
C LYS A 114 -4.90 4.47 2.37
N PHE A 115 -5.95 4.31 1.57
CA PHE A 115 -7.25 4.86 1.87
C PHE A 115 -8.37 3.88 1.45
N TYR A 116 -9.52 4.05 2.07
CA TYR A 116 -10.75 3.35 1.73
C TYR A 116 -11.90 4.34 1.89
N ALA A 117 -12.66 4.55 0.81
CA ALA A 117 -13.75 5.51 0.76
C ALA A 117 -15.08 4.75 0.68
N SER A 118 -16.03 5.07 1.56
CA SER A 118 -17.37 4.48 1.57
C SER A 118 -18.44 5.53 1.87
N ALA A 119 -19.33 5.75 0.90
CA ALA A 119 -20.49 6.67 0.90
C ALA A 119 -20.23 8.09 1.44
N ARG A 120 -20.01 8.25 2.75
CA ARG A 120 -19.73 9.53 3.44
C ARG A 120 -18.47 9.54 4.29
N GLN A 121 -17.85 8.39 4.50
CA GLN A 121 -16.68 8.22 5.35
C GLN A 121 -15.45 7.93 4.50
N LEU A 122 -14.31 8.48 4.92
CA LEU A 122 -13.00 8.21 4.38
C LEU A 122 -12.13 7.67 5.50
N PHE A 123 -11.65 6.45 5.32
CA PHE A 123 -10.62 5.84 6.15
C PHE A 123 -9.28 6.07 5.47
N THR A 124 -8.30 6.60 6.21
CA THR A 124 -6.95 6.86 5.69
C THR A 124 -5.91 6.41 6.68
N PHE A 125 -4.84 5.81 6.18
CA PHE A 125 -3.66 5.54 6.97
C PHE A 125 -2.50 6.35 6.43
N THR A 126 -1.90 7.21 7.27
CA THR A 126 -0.67 7.91 6.91
C THR A 126 0.02 8.50 8.14
N ALA A 127 1.12 9.22 7.93
CA ALA A 127 1.79 10.02 8.94
C ALA A 127 0.84 11.12 9.44
N SER A 128 0.74 11.27 10.77
CA SER A 128 -0.12 12.27 11.41
C SER A 128 0.30 13.72 11.10
N ASP A 129 1.59 13.95 10.84
CA ASP A 129 2.18 15.27 10.71
C ASP A 129 3.39 15.29 9.76
N PHE A 130 4.16 16.39 9.81
CA PHE A 130 5.39 16.56 9.03
C PHE A 130 6.57 15.73 9.55
N SER A 131 6.61 15.40 10.85
CA SER A 131 7.71 14.64 11.44
C SER A 131 7.76 13.22 10.87
N GLY A 132 6.57 12.63 10.62
CA GLY A 132 6.44 11.23 10.25
C GLY A 132 6.94 10.28 11.33
N GLN A 133 6.95 10.74 12.59
CA GLN A 133 7.25 9.90 13.74
C GLN A 133 6.04 9.09 14.19
N GLU A 134 4.83 9.59 13.91
CA GLU A 134 3.60 8.94 14.32
C GLU A 134 2.68 8.68 13.12
N PHE A 135 2.24 7.43 13.00
CA PHE A 135 1.28 6.97 12.00
C PHE A 135 -0.06 6.65 12.65
N LEU A 136 -1.14 6.95 11.96
CA LEU A 136 -2.48 6.66 12.47
C LEU A 136 -3.42 6.22 11.36
N LEU A 137 -4.38 5.38 11.74
CA LEU A 137 -5.60 5.13 10.97
C LEU A 137 -6.62 6.18 11.37
N LEU A 138 -7.15 6.93 10.41
CA LEU A 138 -8.11 8.01 10.60
C LEU A 138 -9.41 7.69 9.89
N ARG A 139 -10.55 7.96 10.54
CA ARG A 139 -11.86 8.09 9.88
C ARG A 139 -12.31 9.54 9.96
N ARG A 140 -12.55 10.15 8.79
CA ARG A 140 -13.09 11.51 8.66
C ARG A 140 -14.20 11.53 7.60
N ASN A 141 -15.06 12.54 7.63
CA ASN A 141 -16.05 12.75 6.58
C ASN A 141 -15.37 13.09 5.24
N GLN A 142 -15.91 12.56 4.14
CA GLN A 142 -15.42 12.85 2.78
C GLN A 142 -15.54 14.34 2.40
N ASN A 143 -16.38 15.11 3.08
CA ASN A 143 -16.50 16.54 2.85
C ASN A 143 -15.39 17.40 3.49
N GLY A 144 -14.44 16.77 4.19
CA GLY A 144 -13.33 17.45 4.88
C GLY A 144 -13.66 17.94 6.29
N SER A 145 -14.89 17.75 6.77
CA SER A 145 -15.27 18.09 8.15
C SER A 145 -14.51 17.22 9.15
N THR A 146 -13.93 17.86 10.16
CA THR A 146 -13.27 17.21 11.30
C THR A 146 -14.27 16.80 12.39
N ALA A 147 -15.55 17.16 12.25
CA ALA A 147 -16.59 16.76 13.20
C ALA A 147 -16.79 15.24 13.17
N GLY A 148 -16.68 14.59 14.33
CA GLY A 148 -16.80 13.13 14.45
C GLY A 148 -15.59 12.34 13.92
N GLU A 149 -14.44 13.01 13.79
CA GLU A 149 -13.17 12.38 13.46
C GLU A 149 -12.76 11.37 14.54
N ILE A 150 -12.34 10.18 14.11
CA ILE A 150 -11.85 9.13 15.01
C ILE A 150 -10.53 8.60 14.48
N ARG A 151 -9.55 8.44 15.37
CA ARG A 151 -8.21 7.92 15.06
C ARG A 151 -7.89 6.63 15.83
N SER A 152 -6.88 5.90 15.36
CA SER A 152 -6.30 4.80 16.13
C SER A 152 -5.73 5.31 17.47
N PRO A 153 -5.75 4.48 18.53
CA PRO A 153 -5.10 4.81 19.79
C PRO A 153 -3.61 5.06 19.63
N ARG A 154 -3.01 5.84 20.53
CA ARG A 154 -1.55 6.07 20.56
C ARG A 154 -0.88 5.31 21.72
N PRO A 155 0.27 4.64 21.49
CA PRO A 155 0.85 4.24 20.20
C PRO A 155 0.16 2.96 19.66
N SER A 156 -0.11 2.89 18.35
CA SER A 156 -0.71 1.68 17.72
C SER A 156 0.19 0.99 16.69
N PHE A 157 1.18 1.70 16.15
CA PHE A 157 2.00 1.23 15.03
C PHE A 157 3.46 1.60 15.29
N ASP A 158 4.39 0.68 15.02
CA ASP A 158 5.82 0.95 15.09
C ASP A 158 6.47 0.80 13.70
N ARG A 159 6.86 1.95 13.12
CA ARG A 159 7.44 2.06 11.76
C ARG A 159 6.74 1.17 10.72
N PRO A 160 5.43 1.35 10.51
CA PRO A 160 4.64 0.46 9.68
C PRO A 160 4.92 0.63 8.18
N GLU A 161 4.99 -0.49 7.46
CA GLU A 161 4.92 -0.57 6.00
C GLU A 161 3.53 -1.06 5.59
N ILE A 162 2.74 -0.20 4.94
CA ILE A 162 1.35 -0.54 4.62
C ILE A 162 1.26 -1.34 3.33
N VAL A 163 0.48 -2.42 3.39
CA VAL A 163 0.22 -3.31 2.27
C VAL A 163 -1.12 -2.98 1.63
N GLU A 164 -2.21 -3.11 2.38
CA GLU A 164 -3.56 -3.00 1.82
C GLU A 164 -4.57 -2.52 2.86
N MET A 165 -5.62 -1.81 2.41
CA MET A 165 -6.77 -1.50 3.25
C MET A 165 -8.07 -1.80 2.51
N HIS A 166 -8.93 -2.61 3.11
CA HIS A 166 -10.18 -3.01 2.47
C HIS A 166 -11.30 -3.24 3.48
N GLU A 167 -12.53 -3.21 2.99
CA GLU A 167 -13.71 -3.53 3.77
C GLU A 167 -13.87 -5.04 3.98
N ASN A 168 -14.42 -5.42 5.12
CA ASN A 168 -14.95 -6.74 5.40
C ASN A 168 -16.25 -6.61 6.20
N LYS A 169 -17.40 -6.66 5.51
CA LYS A 169 -18.74 -6.47 6.11
C LYS A 169 -18.82 -5.15 6.88
N GLU A 170 -18.92 -5.18 8.21
CA GLU A 170 -19.04 -4.00 9.07
C GLU A 170 -17.69 -3.42 9.55
N GLU A 171 -16.59 -3.91 8.98
CA GLU A 171 -15.22 -3.63 9.42
C GLU A 171 -14.35 -3.10 8.29
N ILE A 172 -13.35 -2.31 8.65
CA ILE A 172 -12.22 -1.98 7.78
C ILE A 172 -11.01 -2.74 8.31
N TRP A 173 -10.34 -3.47 7.42
CA TRP A 173 -9.10 -4.18 7.71
C TRP A 173 -7.92 -3.45 7.10
N LEU A 174 -6.85 -3.33 7.87
CA LEU A 174 -5.58 -2.72 7.47
C LEU A 174 -4.47 -3.77 7.60
N TRP A 175 -3.81 -4.08 6.49
CA TRP A 175 -2.70 -5.01 6.41
C TRP A 175 -1.39 -4.25 6.31
N PHE A 176 -0.42 -4.64 7.12
CA PHE A 176 0.85 -3.94 7.22
C PHE A 176 1.93 -4.83 7.81
N ASN A 177 3.18 -4.44 7.59
CA ASN A 177 4.30 -4.93 8.37
C ASN A 177 4.69 -3.86 9.39
N GLU A 178 5.19 -4.26 10.55
CA GLU A 178 5.78 -3.35 11.54
C GLU A 178 7.00 -4.00 12.18
N ASN A 179 7.74 -3.22 12.97
CA ASN A 179 8.77 -3.83 13.82
C ASN A 179 8.13 -4.87 14.74
N PRO A 180 8.81 -6.01 14.98
CA PRO A 180 8.37 -6.96 16.00
C PRO A 180 8.36 -6.29 17.37
N ALA A 181 7.44 -6.69 18.25
CA ALA A 181 7.53 -6.32 19.66
C ALA A 181 8.82 -6.92 20.27
N ASP A 182 9.32 -6.34 21.37
CA ASP A 182 10.53 -6.84 22.05
C ASP A 182 10.45 -8.35 22.37
N SER A 183 9.25 -8.85 22.70
CA SER A 183 8.97 -10.27 22.95
C SER A 183 9.04 -11.17 21.70
N GLU A 184 9.02 -10.58 20.51
CA GLU A 184 9.04 -11.27 19.21
C GLU A 184 10.37 -11.06 18.46
N GLN A 185 11.30 -10.29 19.01
CA GLN A 185 12.45 -9.75 18.29
C GLN A 185 13.56 -10.75 18.00
N CYS A 186 13.46 -12.02 18.45
CA CYS A 186 14.48 -13.04 18.25
C CYS A 186 14.81 -13.25 16.76
N GLY A 187 15.83 -12.54 16.26
CA GLY A 187 16.30 -12.56 14.88
C GLY A 187 15.34 -11.94 13.85
N LYS A 188 14.22 -11.33 14.25
CA LYS A 188 13.21 -10.79 13.33
C LYS A 188 13.38 -9.30 13.13
N LYS A 189 13.32 -8.85 11.88
CA LYS A 189 13.39 -7.43 11.49
C LYS A 189 12.02 -6.81 11.24
N SER A 190 11.01 -7.63 10.99
CA SER A 190 9.68 -7.22 10.59
C SER A 190 8.67 -8.31 10.95
N GLU A 191 7.43 -7.94 11.26
CA GLU A 191 6.33 -8.88 11.43
C GLU A 191 5.09 -8.39 10.67
N SER A 192 4.38 -9.31 10.04
CA SER A 192 3.14 -9.02 9.32
C SER A 192 1.95 -8.97 10.27
N ARG A 193 1.06 -8.01 10.07
CA ARG A 193 -0.12 -7.76 10.91
C ARG A 193 -1.37 -7.50 10.08
N VAL A 194 -2.51 -7.76 10.71
CA VAL A 194 -3.80 -7.23 10.30
C VAL A 194 -4.42 -6.50 11.48
N ALA A 195 -4.88 -5.27 11.27
CA ALA A 195 -5.69 -4.52 12.21
C ALA A 195 -7.12 -4.38 11.69
N ARG A 196 -8.07 -4.19 12.61
CA ARG A 196 -9.46 -3.85 12.25
C ARG A 196 -10.00 -2.66 13.03
N VAL A 197 -11.00 -2.01 12.45
CA VAL A 197 -11.92 -1.08 13.12
C VAL A 197 -13.33 -1.29 12.61
N CYS A 198 -14.34 -1.00 13.44
CA CYS A 198 -15.73 -0.97 13.03
C CYS A 198 -16.04 0.30 12.22
N LYS A 199 -16.76 0.19 11.10
CA LYS A 199 -17.13 1.34 10.27
C LYS A 199 -17.91 2.40 11.07
N ASN A 200 -18.84 1.94 11.90
CA ASN A 200 -19.74 2.78 12.70
C ASN A 200 -19.29 2.92 14.18
N ASP A 201 -17.99 2.81 14.46
CA ASP A 201 -17.46 3.05 15.81
C ASP A 201 -17.83 4.47 16.29
N PRO A 202 -18.48 4.63 17.46
CA PRO A 202 -18.82 5.95 18.00
C PRO A 202 -17.65 6.66 18.67
N GLY A 203 -16.53 5.96 18.91
CA GLY A 203 -15.43 6.43 19.74
C GLY A 203 -15.50 5.86 21.15
N ALA A 204 -14.40 5.99 21.89
CA ALA A 204 -14.36 5.61 23.30
C ALA A 204 -15.06 6.64 24.20
N ALA A 205 -15.17 6.37 25.49
CA ALA A 205 -15.61 7.34 26.48
C ALA A 205 -14.56 8.46 26.62
N LYS A 206 -15.02 9.65 27.03
CA LYS A 206 -14.13 10.77 27.35
C LYS A 206 -13.09 10.33 28.39
N PRO A 207 -11.81 10.75 28.25
CA PRO A 207 -11.30 11.78 27.33
C PRO A 207 -10.86 11.26 25.95
N TYR A 208 -11.17 10.01 25.59
CA TYR A 208 -10.69 9.36 24.36
C TYR A 208 -11.80 9.21 23.30
N ASP A 209 -12.78 10.11 23.30
CA ASP A 209 -13.93 10.10 22.38
C ASP A 209 -13.56 10.26 20.89
N MET A 210 -12.34 10.73 20.62
CA MET A 210 -11.75 10.76 19.28
C MET A 210 -10.89 9.53 18.94
N GLU A 211 -10.86 8.48 19.77
CA GLU A 211 -10.13 7.24 19.50
C GLU A 211 -11.09 6.06 19.28
N PHE A 212 -10.72 5.14 18.37
CA PHE A 212 -11.53 3.95 18.08
C PHE A 212 -11.67 3.08 19.34
N SER A 213 -12.91 2.72 19.69
CA SER A 213 -13.22 1.74 20.73
C SER A 213 -13.16 0.29 20.23
N SER A 214 -13.01 0.10 18.92
CA SER A 214 -13.00 -1.19 18.21
C SER A 214 -11.64 -1.58 17.62
N PHE A 215 -10.60 -0.77 17.83
CA PHE A 215 -9.28 -1.06 17.28
C PHE A 215 -8.67 -2.31 17.92
N SER A 216 -8.32 -3.30 17.09
CA SER A 216 -7.50 -4.44 17.49
C SER A 216 -6.56 -4.83 16.35
N LYS A 217 -5.42 -5.42 16.68
CA LYS A 217 -4.47 -5.96 15.70
C LYS A 217 -3.99 -7.36 16.09
N ALA A 218 -3.68 -8.18 15.11
CA ALA A 218 -3.21 -9.55 15.30
C ALA A 218 -1.99 -9.84 14.44
N LYS A 219 -1.13 -10.74 14.92
CA LYS A 219 0.00 -11.28 14.17
C LYS A 219 -0.49 -12.16 13.03
N VAL A 220 0.12 -12.01 11.85
CA VAL A 220 -0.09 -12.86 10.67
C VAL A 220 1.23 -13.55 10.34
N GLU A 221 1.21 -14.87 10.22
CA GLU A 221 2.42 -15.67 10.01
C GLU A 221 2.22 -16.67 8.88
N CYS A 222 3.08 -16.55 7.86
CA CYS A 222 3.23 -17.52 6.79
C CYS A 222 4.56 -18.25 7.00
N ALA A 223 4.52 -19.55 7.31
CA ALA A 223 5.74 -20.28 7.68
C ALA A 223 5.71 -21.76 7.30
N ILE A 224 6.90 -22.31 7.03
CA ILE A 224 7.13 -23.74 6.90
C ILE A 224 7.77 -24.20 8.19
N ARG A 225 7.07 -25.08 8.90
CA ARG A 225 7.54 -25.73 10.13
C ARG A 225 7.97 -27.14 9.78
N GLU A 226 9.24 -27.46 10.01
CA GLU A 226 9.74 -28.82 9.94
C GLU A 226 9.83 -29.44 11.34
N ASP A 227 9.80 -30.76 11.42
CA ASP A 227 9.83 -31.52 12.68
C ASP A 227 11.15 -31.32 13.46
N SER A 228 12.19 -30.80 12.79
CA SER A 228 13.56 -30.58 13.27
C SER A 228 13.78 -29.28 14.07
N LYS A 229 12.72 -28.56 14.44
CA LYS A 229 12.72 -27.23 15.13
C LYS A 229 13.13 -26.03 14.26
N ASP A 230 13.59 -26.23 13.04
CA ASP A 230 13.86 -25.12 12.12
C ASP A 230 12.56 -24.68 11.44
N THR A 231 12.14 -23.45 11.74
CA THR A 231 10.96 -22.83 11.12
C THR A 231 11.40 -21.75 10.15
N LEU A 232 11.04 -21.91 8.88
CA LEU A 232 11.25 -20.90 7.86
C LEU A 232 10.08 -19.92 7.82
N TYR A 233 10.33 -18.69 8.25
CA TYR A 233 9.34 -17.62 8.27
C TYR A 233 9.38 -16.77 7.00
N PHE A 234 8.20 -16.49 6.47
CA PHE A 234 7.93 -15.44 5.47
C PHE A 234 7.15 -14.33 6.17
N ASN A 235 7.88 -13.42 6.77
CA ASN A 235 7.39 -12.45 7.77
C ASN A 235 7.11 -11.05 7.20
N GLN A 236 7.32 -10.85 5.89
CA GLN A 236 7.06 -9.59 5.20
C GLN A 236 5.94 -9.76 4.18
N LEU A 237 4.72 -9.40 4.55
CA LEU A 237 3.58 -9.36 3.63
C LEU A 237 3.81 -8.25 2.59
N GLN A 238 3.55 -8.53 1.32
CA GLN A 238 3.75 -7.59 0.22
C GLN A 238 2.45 -7.25 -0.49
N SER A 239 1.53 -8.21 -0.56
CA SER A 239 0.21 -8.01 -1.18
C SER A 239 -0.78 -9.00 -0.59
N VAL A 240 -2.04 -8.59 -0.49
CA VAL A 240 -3.15 -9.46 -0.09
C VAL A 240 -4.34 -9.23 -1.00
N ARG A 241 -4.97 -10.32 -1.45
CA ARG A 241 -6.15 -10.28 -2.33
C ARG A 241 -7.16 -11.31 -1.86
N ARG A 242 -8.44 -10.93 -1.92
CA ARG A 242 -9.53 -11.84 -1.60
C ARG A 242 -9.66 -12.88 -2.71
N THR A 243 -9.97 -14.12 -2.32
CA THR A 243 -10.37 -15.17 -3.25
C THR A 243 -11.72 -15.75 -2.79
N GLY A 244 -12.73 -15.60 -3.63
CA GLY A 244 -14.12 -15.86 -3.30
C GLY A 244 -14.61 -15.04 -2.09
N SER A 245 -15.61 -15.57 -1.38
CA SER A 245 -16.23 -14.88 -0.25
C SER A 245 -15.60 -15.22 1.10
N THR A 246 -14.78 -16.27 1.20
CA THR A 246 -14.32 -16.83 2.49
C THR A 246 -12.81 -16.87 2.66
N ARG A 247 -12.02 -16.60 1.62
CA ARG A 247 -10.57 -16.81 1.63
C ARG A 247 -9.81 -15.55 1.20
N LEU A 248 -8.57 -15.45 1.65
CA LEU A 248 -7.60 -14.41 1.29
C LEU A 248 -6.26 -15.07 0.95
N VAL A 249 -5.61 -14.61 -0.11
CA VAL A 249 -4.23 -15.00 -0.44
C VAL A 249 -3.31 -13.84 -0.14
N GLY A 250 -2.25 -14.10 0.61
CA GLY A 250 -1.16 -13.16 0.87
C GLY A 250 0.13 -13.61 0.19
N ALA A 251 0.84 -12.67 -0.44
CA ALA A 251 2.20 -12.85 -0.92
C ALA A 251 3.19 -12.34 0.13
N PHE A 252 4.11 -13.20 0.54
CA PHE A 252 5.09 -12.93 1.58
C PHE A 252 6.51 -13.10 1.06
N GLN A 253 7.42 -12.33 1.63
CA GLN A 253 8.86 -12.49 1.46
C GLN A 253 9.50 -12.94 2.77
N SER A 254 10.61 -13.67 2.64
CA SER A 254 11.49 -13.93 3.77
C SER A 254 12.43 -12.76 4.01
N GLN A 255 12.68 -12.46 5.29
CA GLN A 255 13.68 -11.50 5.73
C GLN A 255 15.13 -11.99 5.56
N LEU A 256 15.35 -13.28 5.27
CA LEU A 256 16.69 -13.84 5.13
C LEU A 256 17.38 -13.26 3.89
N ALA A 257 18.42 -12.46 4.13
CA ALA A 257 19.19 -11.83 3.06
C ALA A 257 19.83 -12.91 2.17
N GLY A 258 19.77 -12.71 0.85
CA GLY A 258 20.41 -13.60 -0.13
C GLY A 258 19.60 -14.83 -0.56
N LEU A 259 18.57 -15.25 0.19
CA LEU A 259 17.80 -16.46 -0.14
C LEU A 259 16.65 -16.25 -1.14
N GLY A 260 16.35 -15.00 -1.55
CA GLY A 260 15.37 -14.70 -2.60
C GLY A 260 14.01 -15.40 -2.41
N ALA A 261 13.64 -15.73 -1.17
CA ALA A 261 12.55 -16.64 -0.90
C ALA A 261 11.23 -15.89 -0.76
N SER A 262 10.21 -16.36 -1.46
CA SER A 262 8.84 -15.82 -1.40
C SER A 262 7.82 -16.94 -1.33
N ALA A 263 6.66 -16.66 -0.75
CA ALA A 263 5.61 -17.63 -0.53
C ALA A 263 4.22 -17.02 -0.74
N LEU A 264 3.27 -17.85 -1.12
CA LEU A 264 1.85 -17.56 -1.07
C LEU A 264 1.19 -18.39 0.02
N CYS A 265 0.49 -17.71 0.93
CA CYS A 265 -0.31 -18.32 1.98
C CYS A 265 -1.78 -17.98 1.79
N GLU A 266 -2.66 -18.92 2.10
CA GLU A 266 -4.11 -18.73 2.08
C GLU A 266 -4.66 -18.71 3.51
N PHE A 267 -5.54 -17.75 3.80
CA PHE A 267 -6.16 -17.57 5.11
C PHE A 267 -7.68 -17.60 5.00
N ASP A 268 -8.32 -18.16 6.02
CA ASP A 268 -9.77 -18.13 6.17
C ASP A 268 -10.23 -16.81 6.82
N VAL A 269 -11.13 -16.10 6.12
CA VAL A 269 -11.66 -14.80 6.57
C VAL A 269 -12.39 -14.94 7.91
N GLY A 270 -13.14 -16.03 8.10
CA GLY A 270 -13.87 -16.28 9.35
C GLY A 270 -12.94 -16.45 10.54
N SER A 271 -11.82 -17.13 10.34
CA SER A 271 -10.78 -17.38 11.34
C SER A 271 -10.04 -16.11 11.71
N ILE A 272 -9.66 -15.28 10.72
CA ILE A 272 -9.08 -13.94 10.96
C ILE A 272 -10.05 -13.08 11.79
N GLN A 273 -11.32 -13.03 11.37
CA GLN A 273 -12.35 -12.27 12.04
C GLN A 273 -12.51 -12.72 13.50
N LYS A 274 -12.63 -14.04 13.74
CA LYS A 274 -12.74 -14.61 15.08
C LYS A 274 -11.55 -14.24 15.97
N THR A 275 -10.32 -14.29 15.44
CA THR A 275 -9.11 -13.88 16.17
C THR A 275 -9.15 -12.39 16.53
N LEU A 276 -9.45 -11.50 15.57
CA LEU A 276 -9.54 -10.06 15.85
C LEU A 276 -10.67 -9.71 16.82
N HIS A 277 -11.75 -10.50 16.82
CA HIS A 277 -12.90 -10.36 17.72
C HIS A 277 -12.60 -10.82 19.14
N SER A 278 -11.67 -11.77 19.32
CA SER A 278 -11.34 -12.32 20.64
C SER A 278 -10.78 -11.28 21.61
N LYS A 279 -10.37 -10.11 21.11
CA LYS A 279 -9.98 -8.97 21.94
C LYS A 279 -11.13 -8.41 22.79
N PHE A 280 -12.36 -8.48 22.27
CA PHE A 280 -13.54 -7.85 22.86
C PHE A 280 -14.41 -8.92 23.53
N LYS A 281 -14.03 -9.31 24.75
CA LYS A 281 -14.75 -10.31 25.57
C LYS A 281 -16.19 -9.85 25.85
N ASN A 282 -17.11 -10.80 26.03
CA ASN A 282 -18.51 -10.57 26.42
C ASN A 282 -19.36 -9.78 25.42
N TYR A 283 -18.95 -9.70 24.16
CA TYR A 283 -19.77 -9.11 23.10
C TYR A 283 -20.95 -10.04 22.76
N ARG A 284 -22.17 -9.64 23.13
CA ARG A 284 -23.42 -10.41 22.96
C ARG A 284 -24.30 -9.93 21.80
N SER A 285 -23.85 -8.95 21.02
CA SER A 285 -24.64 -8.28 19.98
C SER A 285 -24.34 -8.86 18.59
N SER A 286 -25.32 -8.73 17.67
CA SER A 286 -25.21 -9.07 16.24
C SER A 286 -24.41 -8.07 15.40
N GLY A 287 -23.72 -7.10 16.02
CA GLY A 287 -22.97 -6.05 15.33
C GLY A 287 -21.45 -6.26 15.29
N CYS A 288 -20.73 -5.20 14.94
CA CYS A 288 -19.26 -5.21 14.97
C CYS A 288 -18.72 -5.09 16.42
N PRO A 289 -17.89 -6.03 16.90
CA PRO A 289 -17.42 -6.02 18.30
C PRO A 289 -16.51 -4.85 18.63
N ARG A 290 -16.75 -4.22 19.79
CA ARG A 290 -15.99 -3.08 20.33
C ARG A 290 -16.02 -3.06 21.86
N ALA A 291 -15.13 -2.28 22.48
CA ALA A 291 -15.12 -2.08 23.92
C ALA A 291 -16.22 -1.10 24.35
N THR A 292 -17.07 -1.52 25.30
CA THR A 292 -18.26 -0.76 25.72
C THR A 292 -18.12 -0.11 27.10
N SER A 293 -17.42 -0.73 28.04
CA SER A 293 -17.11 -0.13 29.35
C SER A 293 -15.80 0.66 29.31
N THR A 294 -15.67 1.65 30.19
CA THR A 294 -14.45 2.47 30.33
C THR A 294 -13.21 1.60 30.58
N ASP A 295 -13.31 0.60 31.46
CA ASP A 295 -12.20 -0.31 31.76
C ASP A 295 -11.79 -1.15 30.54
N ALA A 296 -12.78 -1.65 29.79
CA ALA A 296 -12.51 -2.41 28.57
C ALA A 296 -11.86 -1.52 27.48
N GLN A 297 -12.27 -0.25 27.38
CA GLN A 297 -11.71 0.70 26.44
C GLN A 297 -10.26 1.05 26.81
N LEU A 298 -9.98 1.27 28.10
CA LEU A 298 -8.62 1.52 28.59
C LEU A 298 -7.72 0.30 28.34
N ALA A 299 -8.21 -0.92 28.59
CA ALA A 299 -7.48 -2.16 28.34
C ALA A 299 -7.22 -2.40 26.83
N ALA A 300 -8.20 -2.13 25.97
CA ALA A 300 -8.03 -2.24 24.52
C ALA A 300 -7.06 -1.20 23.97
N LYS A 301 -7.07 0.02 24.54
CA LYS A 301 -6.14 1.10 24.21
C LYS A 301 -4.70 0.78 24.63
N SER A 302 -4.49 0.31 25.86
CA SER A 302 -3.15 0.07 26.40
C SER A 302 -2.46 -1.13 25.76
N ASN A 303 -3.24 -2.13 25.34
CA ASN A 303 -2.74 -3.26 24.59
C ASN A 303 -3.74 -3.61 23.48
N PRO A 304 -3.58 -3.12 22.25
CA PRO A 304 -4.47 -3.47 21.13
C PRO A 304 -4.16 -4.83 20.49
N MET A 305 -3.04 -5.47 20.86
CA MET A 305 -2.61 -6.74 20.28
C MET A 305 -3.50 -7.90 20.78
N VAL A 306 -3.84 -8.81 19.86
CA VAL A 306 -4.49 -10.08 20.17
C VAL A 306 -3.43 -11.14 20.49
N ASP A 307 -3.66 -11.93 21.53
CA ASP A 307 -2.72 -12.97 21.98
C ASP A 307 -2.57 -14.12 20.96
N ASN A 308 -3.67 -14.50 20.30
CA ASN A 308 -3.66 -15.53 19.27
C ASN A 308 -3.12 -14.99 17.93
N MET A 309 -2.27 -15.79 17.28
CA MET A 309 -1.74 -15.51 15.95
C MET A 309 -2.57 -16.16 14.84
N ILE A 310 -2.61 -15.51 13.67
CA ILE A 310 -3.16 -16.04 12.43
C ILE A 310 -2.01 -16.72 11.69
N THR A 311 -2.08 -18.04 11.51
CA THR A 311 -1.00 -18.82 10.87
C THR A 311 -1.47 -19.54 9.63
N ALA A 312 -0.60 -19.67 8.64
CA ALA A 312 -0.81 -20.48 7.45
C ALA A 312 0.50 -21.12 6.96
N LYS A 313 0.38 -22.33 6.38
CA LYS A 313 1.46 -22.98 5.63
C LYS A 313 1.41 -22.49 4.17
N PRO A 314 2.55 -22.16 3.54
CA PRO A 314 2.58 -21.81 2.12
C PRO A 314 2.00 -22.92 1.26
N PHE A 315 1.11 -22.56 0.32
CA PHE A 315 0.65 -23.49 -0.72
C PHE A 315 1.51 -23.41 -1.99
N PHE A 316 2.26 -22.32 -2.16
CA PHE A 316 3.23 -22.11 -3.23
C PHE A 316 4.39 -21.29 -2.68
N HIS A 317 5.62 -21.61 -3.08
CA HIS A 317 6.79 -20.88 -2.67
C HIS A 317 7.91 -21.06 -3.69
N ILE A 318 8.85 -20.11 -3.70
CA ILE A 318 10.10 -20.18 -4.44
C ILE A 318 11.26 -19.99 -3.47
N PHE A 319 12.31 -20.79 -3.64
CA PHE A 319 13.57 -20.70 -2.89
C PHE A 319 14.71 -20.37 -3.82
N ASN A 320 15.71 -19.63 -3.33
CA ASN A 320 16.94 -19.31 -4.07
C ASN A 320 16.66 -18.68 -5.44
N GLY A 321 15.49 -18.04 -5.57
CA GLY A 321 15.04 -17.41 -6.79
C GLY A 321 15.67 -16.03 -6.95
N LYS A 322 15.71 -15.57 -8.20
CA LYS A 322 16.02 -14.17 -8.50
C LYS A 322 14.84 -13.26 -8.17
N ASP A 323 13.61 -13.77 -8.33
CA ASP A 323 12.38 -13.03 -8.14
C ASP A 323 11.91 -13.04 -6.67
N ARG A 324 11.44 -11.88 -6.19
CA ARG A 324 10.69 -11.75 -4.93
C ARG A 324 9.27 -11.30 -5.23
N PHE A 325 8.27 -11.90 -4.60
CA PHE A 325 6.86 -11.54 -4.85
C PHE A 325 6.54 -10.16 -4.29
N THR A 326 5.85 -9.33 -5.06
CA THR A 326 5.54 -7.94 -4.68
C THR A 326 4.07 -7.56 -4.83
N ALA A 327 3.35 -8.14 -5.78
CA ALA A 327 1.97 -7.80 -6.07
C ALA A 327 1.14 -9.04 -6.44
N LEU A 328 -0.17 -9.00 -6.20
CA LEU A 328 -1.11 -10.05 -6.57
C LEU A 328 -2.28 -9.50 -7.37
N ALA A 329 -2.71 -10.24 -8.39
CA ALA A 329 -4.06 -10.17 -8.94
C ALA A 329 -4.67 -11.56 -8.96
N ILE A 330 -5.96 -11.67 -8.66
CA ILE A 330 -6.66 -12.95 -8.61
C ILE A 330 -7.92 -12.85 -9.45
N GLU A 331 -8.13 -13.86 -10.29
CA GLU A 331 -9.39 -14.08 -10.96
C GLU A 331 -9.99 -15.39 -10.43
N ASP A 332 -11.12 -15.26 -9.74
CA ASP A 332 -11.88 -16.39 -9.23
C ASP A 332 -12.96 -16.84 -10.21
N GLU A 333 -13.39 -18.10 -10.03
CA GLU A 333 -14.51 -18.67 -10.78
C GLU A 333 -14.34 -18.62 -12.30
N VAL A 334 -13.09 -18.70 -12.77
CA VAL A 334 -12.80 -18.92 -14.19
C VAL A 334 -13.44 -20.24 -14.57
N ARG A 335 -14.49 -20.18 -15.39
CA ARG A 335 -15.20 -21.38 -15.83
C ARG A 335 -14.30 -22.17 -16.77
N SER A 336 -14.08 -23.43 -16.42
CA SER A 336 -13.48 -24.39 -17.36
C SER A 336 -14.39 -24.54 -18.58
N ILE A 337 -13.81 -24.47 -19.77
CA ILE A 337 -14.52 -24.83 -21.02
C ILE A 337 -14.67 -26.35 -21.10
N THR A 338 -13.69 -27.10 -20.60
CA THR A 338 -13.59 -28.56 -20.73
C THR A 338 -14.46 -29.29 -19.71
N ILE A 339 -14.52 -28.82 -18.46
CA ILE A 339 -15.18 -29.53 -17.36
C ILE A 339 -16.30 -28.66 -16.77
N PRO A 340 -17.57 -29.05 -16.97
CA PRO A 340 -18.71 -28.37 -16.36
C PRO A 340 -18.57 -28.28 -14.84
N ASN A 341 -18.91 -27.13 -14.25
CA ASN A 341 -18.91 -26.85 -12.80
C ASN A 341 -17.54 -26.92 -12.08
N GLN A 342 -16.44 -27.08 -12.80
CA GLN A 342 -15.11 -26.91 -12.19
C GLN A 342 -14.83 -25.41 -11.98
N LYS A 343 -14.61 -25.03 -10.71
CA LYS A 343 -14.16 -23.68 -10.36
C LYS A 343 -12.64 -23.63 -10.37
N ILE A 344 -12.09 -22.72 -11.17
CA ILE A 344 -10.66 -22.49 -11.28
C ILE A 344 -10.36 -21.08 -10.78
N THR A 345 -9.34 -20.96 -9.94
CA THR A 345 -8.78 -19.68 -9.52
C THR A 345 -7.44 -19.48 -10.22
N VAL A 346 -7.28 -18.35 -10.90
CA VAL A 346 -6.03 -17.95 -11.55
C VAL A 346 -5.39 -16.85 -10.71
N ILE A 347 -4.13 -17.05 -10.32
CA ILE A 347 -3.37 -16.14 -9.46
C ILE A 347 -2.19 -15.60 -10.28
N TYR A 348 -2.12 -14.29 -10.43
CA TYR A 348 -0.99 -13.57 -11.01
C TYR A 348 -0.13 -13.02 -9.89
N VAL A 349 1.17 -13.29 -9.95
CA VAL A 349 2.14 -12.86 -8.95
C VAL A 349 3.21 -12.00 -9.61
N GLY A 350 3.25 -10.73 -9.27
CA GLY A 350 4.24 -9.78 -9.74
C GLY A 350 5.53 -9.89 -8.93
N THR A 351 6.66 -9.58 -9.56
CA THR A 351 7.98 -9.66 -8.92
C THR A 351 8.72 -8.33 -8.89
N ASP A 352 9.69 -8.26 -7.99
CA ASP A 352 10.64 -7.15 -7.85
C ASP A 352 11.52 -6.93 -9.10
N ARG A 353 11.64 -7.93 -9.98
CA ARG A 353 12.37 -7.79 -11.24
C ARG A 353 11.51 -7.45 -12.42
N GLY A 354 10.17 -7.53 -12.33
CA GLY A 354 9.27 -7.24 -13.45
C GLY A 354 8.72 -8.46 -14.18
N ASN A 355 8.76 -9.64 -13.55
CA ASN A 355 8.12 -10.86 -14.03
C ASN A 355 6.72 -10.99 -13.44
N VAL A 356 5.83 -11.64 -14.18
CA VAL A 356 4.51 -12.07 -13.70
C VAL A 356 4.44 -13.58 -13.78
N LEU A 357 4.36 -14.24 -12.63
CA LEU A 357 4.09 -15.67 -12.56
C LEU A 357 2.58 -15.88 -12.63
N LYS A 358 2.16 -16.84 -13.44
CA LYS A 358 0.77 -17.28 -13.55
C LYS A 358 0.61 -18.64 -12.89
N LEU A 359 -0.23 -18.71 -11.88
CA LEU A 359 -0.57 -19.93 -11.16
C LEU A 359 -2.05 -20.27 -11.36
N VAL A 360 -2.35 -21.55 -11.42
CA VAL A 360 -3.70 -22.07 -11.57
C VAL A 360 -3.99 -23.02 -10.42
N LYS A 361 -5.09 -22.75 -9.70
CA LYS A 361 -5.59 -23.58 -8.60
C LYS A 361 -6.97 -24.12 -8.97
N SER A 362 -7.05 -25.43 -9.15
CA SER A 362 -8.33 -26.14 -9.28
C SER A 362 -8.91 -26.42 -7.89
N SER A 363 -10.24 -26.49 -7.76
CA SER A 363 -10.93 -26.74 -6.48
C SER A 363 -10.47 -27.99 -5.72
N ALA A 364 -9.98 -29.01 -6.41
CA ALA A 364 -9.53 -30.29 -5.85
C ALA A 364 -8.06 -30.63 -6.18
N GLY A 365 -7.33 -29.74 -6.85
CA GLY A 365 -5.99 -30.01 -7.38
C GLY A 365 -4.88 -29.21 -6.70
N PRO A 366 -3.60 -29.60 -6.88
CA PRO A 366 -2.48 -28.76 -6.48
C PRO A 366 -2.47 -27.45 -7.27
N VAL A 367 -1.78 -26.45 -6.73
CA VAL A 367 -1.42 -25.26 -7.51
C VAL A 367 -0.40 -25.65 -8.57
N VAL A 368 -0.64 -25.21 -9.80
CA VAL A 368 0.26 -25.42 -10.94
C VAL A 368 0.79 -24.06 -11.39
N HIS A 369 2.11 -23.96 -11.55
CA HIS A 369 2.73 -22.83 -12.25
C HIS A 369 2.64 -23.06 -13.75
N VAL A 370 1.91 -22.18 -14.43
CA VAL A 370 1.59 -22.33 -15.87
C VAL A 370 2.58 -21.55 -16.74
N ALA A 371 2.93 -20.34 -16.33
CA ALA A 371 3.81 -19.48 -17.11
C ALA A 371 4.51 -18.42 -16.26
N THR A 372 5.65 -17.95 -16.75
CA THR A 372 6.30 -16.71 -16.27
C THR A 372 6.43 -15.76 -17.44
N LEU A 373 5.80 -14.59 -17.33
CA LEU A 373 5.80 -13.55 -18.35
C LEU A 373 6.74 -12.42 -17.96
N ARG A 374 7.69 -12.08 -18.84
CA ARG A 374 8.54 -10.91 -18.67
C ARG A 374 7.78 -9.67 -19.14
N VAL A 375 7.41 -8.76 -18.24
CA VAL A 375 6.60 -7.57 -18.60
C VAL A 375 7.41 -6.28 -18.61
N THR A 376 8.32 -6.11 -17.65
CA THR A 376 9.07 -4.86 -17.46
C THR A 376 10.41 -5.13 -16.78
N ASN A 377 11.32 -4.15 -16.77
CA ASN A 377 12.61 -4.25 -16.07
C ASN A 377 12.62 -3.66 -14.65
N SER A 378 11.45 -3.26 -14.16
CA SER A 378 11.28 -2.62 -12.85
C SER A 378 10.43 -3.46 -11.91
N THR A 379 10.49 -3.14 -10.62
CA THR A 379 9.62 -3.75 -9.62
C THR A 379 8.15 -3.48 -9.92
N ILE A 380 7.36 -4.55 -9.93
CA ILE A 380 5.91 -4.46 -10.03
C ILE A 380 5.36 -4.06 -8.67
N ARG A 381 4.61 -2.96 -8.63
CA ARG A 381 3.98 -2.42 -7.41
C ARG A 381 2.51 -2.76 -7.33
N GLU A 382 1.83 -2.79 -8.47
CA GLU A 382 0.39 -3.03 -8.54
C GLU A 382 0.07 -3.97 -9.70
N LEU A 383 -0.91 -4.85 -9.50
CA LEU A 383 -1.40 -5.78 -10.49
C LEU A 383 -2.91 -5.83 -10.45
N THR A 384 -3.54 -5.65 -11.62
CA THR A 384 -5.00 -5.72 -11.74
C THR A 384 -5.39 -6.32 -13.09
N VAL A 385 -6.42 -7.16 -13.08
CA VAL A 385 -7.02 -7.70 -14.31
C VAL A 385 -8.04 -6.69 -14.84
N LEU A 386 -7.77 -6.13 -16.02
CA LEU A 386 -8.69 -5.27 -16.75
C LEU A 386 -9.57 -6.11 -17.67
N LYS A 387 -10.89 -5.93 -17.54
CA LYS A 387 -11.89 -6.55 -18.42
C LYS A 387 -12.46 -5.45 -19.29
N VAL A 388 -12.02 -5.38 -20.54
CA VAL A 388 -12.44 -4.37 -21.51
C VAL A 388 -13.60 -4.93 -22.35
N PRO A 389 -14.81 -4.35 -22.26
CA PRO A 389 -15.92 -4.75 -23.11
C PRO A 389 -15.60 -4.47 -24.59
N LEU A 390 -15.91 -5.40 -25.49
CA LEU A 390 -15.79 -5.20 -26.93
C LEU A 390 -17.19 -5.09 -27.57
N PRO A 391 -17.41 -4.18 -28.53
CA PRO A 391 -18.65 -4.14 -29.29
C PRO A 391 -18.90 -5.48 -30.00
N ASN A 392 -20.10 -6.03 -29.83
CA ASN A 392 -20.64 -7.22 -30.52
C ASN A 392 -20.02 -8.61 -30.27
N LEU A 393 -18.86 -8.81 -29.61
CA LEU A 393 -18.23 -10.15 -29.55
C LEU A 393 -17.32 -10.44 -28.32
N ASN A 394 -17.78 -10.20 -27.07
CA ASN A 394 -17.15 -10.56 -25.77
C ASN A 394 -16.31 -9.46 -25.09
N SER A 395 -15.34 -9.85 -24.26
CA SER A 395 -14.49 -8.96 -23.47
C SER A 395 -13.03 -9.32 -23.68
N LYS A 396 -12.19 -8.31 -23.95
CA LYS A 396 -10.74 -8.46 -23.95
C LYS A 396 -10.23 -8.35 -22.52
N TRP A 397 -9.44 -9.32 -22.08
CA TRP A 397 -8.87 -9.32 -20.74
C TRP A 397 -7.39 -9.02 -20.83
N GLU A 398 -6.94 -8.01 -20.09
CA GLU A 398 -5.53 -7.57 -20.06
C GLU A 398 -5.08 -7.44 -18.61
N LEU A 399 -3.85 -7.82 -18.31
CA LEU A 399 -3.23 -7.55 -17.02
C LEU A 399 -2.60 -6.15 -17.06
N LEU A 400 -3.06 -5.25 -16.19
CA LEU A 400 -2.42 -3.97 -15.95
C LEU A 400 -1.34 -4.15 -14.90
N VAL A 401 -0.12 -3.74 -15.26
CA VAL A 401 1.08 -3.89 -14.44
C VAL A 401 1.63 -2.50 -14.11
N GLY A 402 1.49 -2.08 -12.85
CA GLY A 402 1.99 -0.80 -12.35
C GLY A 402 3.40 -0.92 -11.79
N THR A 403 4.26 0.05 -12.10
CA THR A 403 5.63 0.18 -11.58
C THR A 403 5.86 1.60 -11.08
N ASP A 404 6.99 1.83 -10.42
CA ASP A 404 7.41 3.18 -10.00
C ASP A 404 7.59 4.17 -11.19
N THR A 405 7.74 3.66 -12.42
CA THR A 405 8.03 4.46 -13.62
C THR A 405 6.85 4.59 -14.60
N GLY A 406 5.82 3.76 -14.45
CA GLY A 406 4.72 3.72 -15.38
C GLY A 406 3.95 2.40 -15.38
N PHE A 407 3.09 2.25 -16.37
CA PHE A 407 2.14 1.15 -16.48
C PHE A 407 2.36 0.39 -17.77
N HIS A 408 2.22 -0.93 -17.69
CA HIS A 408 2.35 -1.85 -18.81
C HIS A 408 1.09 -2.69 -18.93
N LYS A 409 0.80 -3.16 -20.14
CA LYS A 409 -0.25 -4.14 -20.39
C LYS A 409 0.40 -5.48 -20.75
N ALA A 410 -0.13 -6.55 -20.18
CA ALA A 410 0.28 -7.92 -20.49
C ALA A 410 -0.94 -8.78 -20.80
N PRO A 411 -0.81 -9.84 -21.61
CA PRO A 411 -1.90 -10.78 -21.83
C PRO A 411 -2.22 -11.55 -20.54
N VAL A 412 -3.51 -11.84 -20.31
CA VAL A 412 -3.91 -12.69 -19.17
C VAL A 412 -3.57 -14.16 -19.43
N GLY A 413 -3.74 -14.64 -20.66
CA GLY A 413 -3.39 -15.99 -21.11
C GLY A 413 -1.97 -16.06 -21.65
N ALA A 414 -1.26 -17.17 -21.37
CA ALA A 414 0.06 -17.43 -21.92
C ALA A 414 0.01 -18.09 -23.33
N CYS A 415 -1.07 -17.85 -24.09
CA CYS A 415 -1.41 -18.65 -25.27
C CYS A 415 -0.35 -18.56 -26.37
N ALA A 416 0.34 -17.42 -26.48
CA ALA A 416 1.43 -17.21 -27.44
C ALA A 416 2.67 -18.09 -27.18
N GLN A 417 2.74 -18.80 -26.05
CA GLN A 417 3.82 -19.76 -25.76
C GLN A 417 3.62 -21.11 -26.48
N ALA A 418 2.46 -21.34 -27.10
CA ALA A 418 2.14 -22.58 -27.79
C ALA A 418 1.89 -22.35 -29.29
N GLU A 419 2.69 -23.02 -30.11
CA GLU A 419 2.59 -22.98 -31.58
C GLU A 419 1.87 -24.19 -32.17
N THR A 420 1.63 -25.24 -31.38
CA THR A 420 0.94 -26.46 -31.82
C THR A 420 -0.27 -26.76 -30.96
N CYS A 421 -1.24 -27.51 -31.50
CA CYS A 421 -2.43 -27.91 -30.75
C CYS A 421 -2.09 -28.67 -29.48
N GLN A 422 -1.15 -29.62 -29.57
CA GLN A 422 -0.70 -30.39 -28.41
C GLN A 422 -0.02 -29.52 -27.35
N ALA A 423 0.79 -28.53 -27.75
CA ALA A 423 1.41 -27.60 -26.81
C ALA A 423 0.35 -26.71 -26.12
N CYS A 424 -0.64 -26.23 -26.88
CA CYS A 424 -1.69 -25.35 -26.37
C CYS A 424 -2.61 -26.06 -25.36
N THR A 425 -3.03 -27.28 -25.68
CA THR A 425 -3.90 -28.09 -24.81
C THR A 425 -3.17 -28.61 -23.58
N ARG A 426 -1.85 -28.83 -23.65
CA ARG A 426 -1.01 -29.21 -22.50
C ARG A 426 -0.50 -28.03 -21.67
N LEU A 427 -0.75 -26.78 -22.10
CA LEU A 427 -0.31 -25.59 -21.38
C LEU A 427 -0.91 -25.52 -19.97
N GLY A 428 -2.08 -26.13 -19.76
CA GLY A 428 -2.79 -26.09 -18.48
C GLY A 428 -3.35 -24.71 -18.14
N ASP A 429 -3.38 -23.80 -19.11
CA ASP A 429 -3.88 -22.44 -18.96
C ASP A 429 -5.40 -22.40 -19.24
N PRO A 430 -6.27 -22.17 -18.23
CA PRO A 430 -7.73 -22.15 -18.42
C PRO A 430 -8.22 -20.99 -19.31
N GLN A 431 -7.36 -20.04 -19.65
CA GLN A 431 -7.70 -18.90 -20.50
C GLN A 431 -7.20 -19.06 -21.94
N CYS A 432 -6.60 -20.21 -22.28
CA CYS A 432 -6.13 -20.52 -23.62
C CYS A 432 -6.88 -21.74 -24.19
N ALA A 433 -7.12 -21.70 -25.49
CA ALA A 433 -7.65 -22.83 -26.25
C ALA A 433 -7.08 -22.81 -27.66
N TRP A 434 -6.97 -23.99 -28.28
CA TRP A 434 -6.57 -24.10 -29.67
C TRP A 434 -7.76 -23.76 -30.57
N LYS A 435 -7.53 -22.95 -31.60
CA LYS A 435 -8.55 -22.57 -32.59
C LYS A 435 -7.93 -22.59 -33.98
N LEU A 436 -8.43 -23.48 -34.83
CA LEU A 436 -7.92 -23.78 -36.17
C LEU A 436 -6.42 -24.11 -36.16
N ASP A 437 -5.59 -23.09 -36.34
CA ASP A 437 -4.15 -23.14 -36.59
C ASP A 437 -3.31 -22.44 -35.51
N ARG A 438 -3.93 -21.94 -34.44
CA ARG A 438 -3.23 -21.19 -33.38
C ARG A 438 -3.87 -21.29 -32.00
N CYS A 439 -3.06 -21.08 -30.97
CA CYS A 439 -3.51 -20.98 -29.59
C CYS A 439 -4.00 -19.57 -29.29
N VAL A 440 -5.25 -19.42 -28.81
CA VAL A 440 -5.92 -18.12 -28.67
C VAL A 440 -6.53 -17.90 -27.28
N PRO A 441 -6.72 -16.62 -26.86
CA PRO A 441 -7.43 -16.30 -25.64
C PRO A 441 -8.91 -16.69 -25.72
N VAL A 442 -9.37 -17.43 -24.73
CA VAL A 442 -10.75 -17.95 -24.66
C VAL A 442 -11.79 -16.83 -24.64
N MET A 443 -11.56 -15.80 -23.80
CA MET A 443 -12.55 -14.74 -23.56
C MET A 443 -12.82 -13.89 -24.80
N GLU A 444 -11.86 -13.77 -25.72
CA GLU A 444 -12.00 -13.04 -26.98
C GLU A 444 -12.76 -13.83 -28.05
N HIS A 445 -12.97 -15.13 -27.83
CA HIS A 445 -13.53 -16.06 -28.83
C HIS A 445 -14.72 -16.89 -28.31
N LEU A 446 -15.36 -16.48 -27.22
CA LEU A 446 -16.50 -17.22 -26.64
C LEU A 446 -17.70 -17.37 -27.59
N ASN A 447 -17.84 -16.51 -28.60
CA ASN A 447 -18.91 -16.63 -29.59
C ASN A 447 -18.70 -17.83 -30.54
N ALA A 448 -17.48 -18.36 -30.61
CA ALA A 448 -17.11 -19.51 -31.42
C ALA A 448 -16.67 -20.68 -30.53
N ARG A 449 -17.28 -20.86 -29.34
CA ARG A 449 -16.94 -21.90 -28.35
C ARG A 449 -16.80 -23.30 -28.95
N GLN A 450 -17.66 -23.66 -29.90
CA GLN A 450 -17.63 -24.96 -30.57
C GLN A 450 -16.35 -25.22 -31.41
N HIS A 451 -15.55 -24.19 -31.67
CA HIS A 451 -14.28 -24.26 -32.40
C HIS A 451 -13.06 -24.04 -31.50
N LEU A 452 -13.24 -24.12 -30.17
CA LEU A 452 -12.17 -24.02 -29.19
C LEU A 452 -11.87 -25.42 -28.65
N TRP A 453 -10.66 -25.92 -28.94
CA TRP A 453 -10.18 -27.21 -28.44
C TRP A 453 -9.30 -27.02 -27.22
N THR A 454 -9.61 -27.75 -26.16
CA THR A 454 -8.91 -27.67 -24.86
C THR A 454 -8.40 -29.03 -24.38
N ASP A 455 -8.71 -30.10 -25.10
CA ASP A 455 -8.28 -31.47 -24.81
C ASP A 455 -7.27 -31.94 -25.87
N PRO A 456 -6.10 -32.49 -25.48
CA PRO A 456 -5.16 -33.12 -26.42
C PRO A 456 -5.80 -34.16 -27.35
N GLY A 457 -6.84 -34.88 -26.90
CA GLY A 457 -7.55 -35.86 -27.71
C GLY A 457 -8.38 -35.25 -28.86
N GLN A 458 -8.58 -33.93 -28.86
CA GLN A 458 -9.30 -33.19 -29.90
C GLN A 458 -8.36 -32.56 -30.94
N CYS A 459 -7.04 -32.71 -30.76
CA CYS A 459 -6.06 -32.23 -31.73
C CYS A 459 -6.07 -33.13 -32.97
N VAL A 460 -6.54 -32.59 -34.09
CA VAL A 460 -6.41 -33.22 -35.41
C VAL A 460 -5.13 -32.67 -36.03
N ASP A 461 -4.22 -33.55 -36.44
CA ASP A 461 -3.05 -33.16 -37.22
C ASP A 461 -3.53 -32.66 -38.60
N VAL A 462 -3.70 -31.35 -38.74
CA VAL A 462 -3.96 -30.75 -40.05
C VAL A 462 -2.64 -30.68 -40.79
N GLU A 463 -2.32 -31.71 -41.57
CA GLU A 463 -1.30 -31.61 -42.60
C GLU A 463 -1.74 -30.55 -43.61
N ILE A 464 -1.18 -29.34 -43.51
CA ILE A 464 -1.32 -28.35 -44.57
C ILE A 464 -0.52 -28.89 -45.75
N PRO A 465 -1.15 -29.23 -46.90
CA PRO A 465 -0.42 -29.77 -48.04
C PRO A 465 0.56 -28.72 -48.54
N THR A 466 1.86 -28.96 -48.34
CA THR A 466 2.94 -28.17 -48.94
C THR A 466 3.20 -28.69 -50.35
N THR A 467 2.20 -28.58 -51.23
CA THR A 467 2.35 -28.88 -52.66
C THR A 467 1.61 -27.86 -53.51
N ILE A 468 2.16 -26.64 -53.60
CA ILE A 468 2.03 -25.89 -54.85
C ILE A 468 3.04 -26.52 -55.80
N SER A 469 2.56 -27.52 -56.55
CA SER A 469 3.30 -28.13 -57.65
C SER A 469 3.53 -27.07 -58.72
N THR A 470 4.78 -26.60 -58.81
CA THR A 470 5.24 -25.77 -59.91
C THR A 470 5.38 -26.65 -61.15
N THR A 471 4.44 -26.51 -62.09
CA THR A 471 4.63 -26.96 -63.48
C THR A 471 4.81 -25.73 -64.37
N PRO A 472 5.86 -25.67 -65.20
CA PRO A 472 6.11 -24.54 -66.08
C PRO A 472 5.20 -24.65 -67.30
N SER A 473 4.34 -23.66 -67.52
CA SER A 473 3.71 -23.44 -68.83
C SER A 473 4.12 -22.08 -69.37
N THR A 474 4.88 -22.16 -70.46
CA THR A 474 5.29 -21.09 -71.36
C THR A 474 4.08 -20.50 -72.06
N THR A 475 3.78 -19.21 -71.88
CA THR A 475 3.29 -18.34 -72.97
C THR A 475 3.35 -16.84 -72.62
N THR A 476 4.21 -16.15 -73.36
CA THR A 476 4.17 -14.75 -73.82
C THR A 476 3.45 -13.69 -72.97
N THR A 477 4.23 -12.85 -72.30
CA THR A 477 3.82 -11.57 -71.72
C THR A 477 4.02 -10.43 -72.73
N THR A 478 2.92 -9.84 -73.19
CA THR A 478 2.91 -8.53 -73.85
C THR A 478 3.32 -7.46 -72.85
N THR A 479 4.38 -6.72 -73.17
CA THR A 479 4.94 -5.64 -72.37
C THR A 479 4.02 -4.43 -72.37
N ARG A 480 3.49 -4.06 -71.20
CA ARG A 480 3.12 -2.67 -70.89
C ARG A 480 3.88 -2.23 -69.65
N LYS A 481 4.89 -1.39 -69.87
CA LYS A 481 5.59 -0.66 -68.80
C LYS A 481 4.58 0.25 -68.09
N MET A 482 4.41 0.09 -66.79
CA MET A 482 4.05 1.20 -65.92
C MET A 482 4.91 1.13 -64.65
N THR A 483 5.66 2.21 -64.51
CA THR A 483 6.58 2.67 -63.46
C THR A 483 6.39 2.16 -62.04
N ASN A 484 7.53 1.88 -61.40
CA ASN A 484 7.73 1.66 -59.97
C ASN A 484 6.98 2.69 -59.09
N ILE A 485 6.16 2.20 -58.17
CA ILE A 485 5.84 2.88 -56.91
C ILE A 485 5.99 1.83 -55.81
N VAL A 486 7.05 1.97 -55.03
CA VAL A 486 7.29 1.21 -53.80
C VAL A 486 6.35 1.79 -52.74
N THR A 487 5.25 1.11 -52.40
CA THR A 487 4.47 1.44 -51.21
C THR A 487 4.94 0.60 -50.04
N LYS A 488 5.96 1.14 -49.36
CA LYS A 488 6.39 0.75 -48.02
C LYS A 488 5.55 1.55 -47.02
N ASP A 489 4.30 1.16 -46.78
CA ASP A 489 3.44 1.84 -45.80
C ASP A 489 2.37 0.87 -45.28
N TYR A 490 2.57 0.32 -44.06
CA TYR A 490 1.55 0.20 -43.00
C TYR A 490 2.06 -0.61 -41.78
N TYR A 491 3.13 -0.18 -41.07
CA TYR A 491 3.36 -0.57 -39.65
C TYR A 491 4.40 0.29 -38.91
N GLU A 492 4.65 1.52 -39.36
CA GLU A 492 5.38 2.52 -38.58
C GLU A 492 4.52 3.79 -38.46
N GLN A 493 3.73 3.90 -37.39
CA GLN A 493 3.35 5.18 -36.77
C GLN A 493 2.44 4.94 -35.55
N ARG A 494 3.05 4.57 -34.42
CA ARG A 494 2.76 5.17 -33.10
C ARG A 494 4.05 5.21 -32.29
N GLN A 495 5.07 5.84 -32.85
CA GLN A 495 6.09 6.48 -32.03
C GLN A 495 5.39 7.64 -31.32
N PHE A 496 5.19 7.53 -30.01
CA PHE A 496 5.00 8.73 -29.21
C PHE A 496 6.31 9.53 -29.35
N LEU A 497 6.23 10.67 -30.02
CA LEU A 497 7.28 11.67 -30.03
C LEU A 497 7.57 12.06 -28.58
N PHE A 498 8.56 11.41 -27.97
CA PHE A 498 9.36 12.02 -26.93
C PHE A 498 10.29 12.98 -27.67
N GLU A 499 9.79 14.17 -27.98
CA GLU A 499 10.67 15.28 -28.32
C GLU A 499 11.42 15.62 -27.02
N ARG A 500 12.59 15.01 -26.88
CA ARG A 500 13.60 15.41 -25.91
C ARG A 500 14.08 16.77 -26.39
N ARG A 501 13.39 17.83 -25.98
CA ARG A 501 13.97 19.17 -26.02
C ARG A 501 15.15 19.09 -25.06
N ASP A 502 16.36 19.22 -25.60
CA ASP A 502 17.58 19.40 -24.83
C ASP A 502 17.45 20.70 -24.03
N ASP A 503 16.77 20.63 -22.89
CA ASP A 503 16.81 21.67 -21.88
C ASP A 503 18.22 21.63 -21.28
N LYS A 504 19.12 22.38 -21.93
CA LYS A 504 20.35 22.85 -21.30
C LYS A 504 19.98 23.34 -19.89
N PRO A 505 20.74 22.98 -18.84
CA PRO A 505 20.46 23.47 -17.51
C PRO A 505 20.56 24.99 -17.53
N VAL A 506 19.42 25.67 -17.46
CA VAL A 506 19.39 27.12 -17.25
C VAL A 506 19.80 27.33 -15.80
N PRO A 507 20.97 27.94 -15.52
CA PRO A 507 21.31 28.31 -14.16
C PRO A 507 20.27 29.32 -13.67
N CYS A 508 19.76 29.12 -12.47
CA CYS A 508 18.93 30.12 -11.79
C CYS A 508 19.79 31.37 -11.54
N THR A 509 19.84 32.28 -12.49
CA THR A 509 20.30 33.66 -12.27
C THR A 509 19.13 34.43 -11.69
N ALA A 510 19.32 34.97 -10.49
CA ALA A 510 18.42 35.95 -9.92
C ALA A 510 18.75 37.29 -10.59
N GLU A 511 17.96 37.72 -11.57
CA GLU A 511 17.93 39.12 -11.95
C GLU A 511 17.11 39.87 -10.91
N VAL A 512 17.81 40.64 -10.08
CA VAL A 512 17.19 41.60 -9.16
C VAL A 512 16.72 42.77 -10.00
N VAL A 513 15.44 42.76 -10.40
CA VAL A 513 14.78 43.98 -10.86
C VAL A 513 14.47 44.81 -9.62
N GLN A 514 15.41 45.67 -9.21
CA GLN A 514 15.10 46.76 -8.30
C GLN A 514 14.19 47.76 -9.03
N LYS A 515 12.91 47.77 -8.68
CA LYS A 515 12.07 48.93 -8.92
C LYS A 515 12.35 49.90 -7.77
N GLU A 516 13.15 50.93 -8.04
CA GLU A 516 13.39 52.03 -7.12
C GLU A 516 12.07 52.62 -6.62
N VAL A 517 11.79 52.45 -5.34
CA VAL A 517 10.97 53.41 -4.58
C VAL A 517 11.95 54.14 -3.68
N ARG A 518 12.33 55.33 -4.13
CA ARG A 518 13.24 56.22 -3.44
C ARG A 518 12.52 56.82 -2.23
N SER A 519 12.77 56.31 -1.03
CA SER A 519 12.61 57.08 0.21
C SER A 519 13.96 57.14 0.92
N ARG A 520 14.47 58.35 1.08
CA ARG A 520 15.68 58.64 1.88
C ARG A 520 15.39 58.29 3.33
N VAL A 521 16.21 57.42 3.91
CA VAL A 521 16.41 57.35 5.36
C VAL A 521 17.91 57.19 5.60
N ASP A 522 18.49 58.15 6.32
CA ASP A 522 19.93 58.33 6.51
C ASP A 522 20.56 57.21 7.34
N PHE A 523 21.61 56.57 6.80
CA PHE A 523 22.25 55.35 7.31
C PHE A 523 23.41 55.61 8.31
N VAL A 524 23.39 56.73 9.04
CA VAL A 524 24.50 57.17 9.92
C VAL A 524 24.31 56.88 11.42
N PRO A 525 23.09 56.80 12.02
CA PRO A 525 22.99 56.66 13.49
C PRO A 525 23.11 55.20 14.00
N ILE A 526 22.94 54.18 13.16
CA ILE A 526 22.89 52.77 13.59
C ILE A 526 24.29 52.19 13.85
N VAL A 527 25.28 52.57 13.03
CA VAL A 527 26.67 52.11 13.20
C VAL A 527 27.29 52.74 14.46
N SER A 528 26.91 53.98 14.77
CA SER A 528 27.29 54.69 15.99
C SER A 528 26.79 53.99 17.26
N ALA A 529 25.53 53.55 17.25
CA ALA A 529 24.91 52.89 18.41
C ALA A 529 25.51 51.51 18.71
N LEU A 530 25.90 50.76 17.67
CA LEU A 530 26.54 49.45 17.82
C LEU A 530 27.96 49.55 18.38
N LEU A 531 28.75 50.54 17.95
CA LEU A 531 30.09 50.78 18.47
C LEU A 531 30.08 51.23 19.94
N ILE A 532 29.13 52.09 20.32
CA ILE A 532 28.97 52.52 21.72
C ILE A 532 28.51 51.34 22.60
N GLY A 533 27.62 50.49 22.10
CA GLY A 533 27.17 49.28 22.80
C GLY A 533 28.33 48.30 23.07
N CYS A 534 29.20 48.08 22.09
CA CYS A 534 30.38 47.22 22.26
C CYS A 534 31.39 47.80 23.27
N LEU A 535 31.61 49.12 23.27
CA LEU A 535 32.53 49.76 24.21
C LEU A 535 32.01 49.72 25.65
N LEU A 536 30.70 49.92 25.86
CA LEU A 536 30.07 49.81 27.18
C LEU A 536 30.08 48.37 27.71
N GLY A 537 29.87 47.37 26.84
CA GLY A 537 29.97 45.95 27.20
C GLY A 537 31.39 45.54 27.63
N ALA A 538 32.41 46.05 26.94
CA ALA A 538 33.81 45.81 27.30
C ALA A 538 34.20 46.47 28.64
N ALA A 539 33.73 47.69 28.90
CA ALA A 539 33.95 48.38 30.17
C ALA A 539 33.29 47.66 31.36
N ALA A 540 32.07 47.12 31.18
CA ALA A 540 31.38 46.35 32.20
C ALA A 540 32.10 45.04 32.55
N LEU A 541 32.64 44.34 31.55
CA LEU A 541 33.45 43.13 31.77
C LEU A 541 34.77 43.44 32.49
N TYR A 542 35.40 44.57 32.18
CA TYR A 542 36.61 45.02 32.86
C TYR A 542 36.35 45.39 34.33
N ALA A 543 35.22 46.06 34.62
CA ALA A 543 34.81 46.40 35.97
C ALA A 543 34.51 45.16 36.83
N VAL A 544 33.86 44.14 36.27
CA VAL A 544 33.57 42.87 36.98
C VAL A 544 34.86 42.11 37.32
N MET A 545 35.86 42.11 36.43
CA MET A 545 37.15 41.49 36.71
C MET A 545 38.00 42.28 37.73
N TRP A 546 37.79 43.59 37.86
CA TRP A 546 38.53 44.44 38.79
C TRP A 546 37.98 44.39 40.23
N VAL A 547 36.66 44.15 40.39
CA VAL A 547 36.03 43.97 41.72
C VAL A 547 36.36 42.61 42.36
N GLY A 548 36.80 41.62 41.58
CA GLY A 548 37.19 40.28 42.06
C GLY A 548 38.55 40.19 42.77
N ARG A 549 39.28 41.31 42.98
CA ARG A 549 40.65 41.33 43.52
C ARG A 549 40.79 41.79 44.98
N TRP A 550 39.72 41.81 45.75
CA TRP A 550 39.79 42.08 47.19
C TRP A 550 39.92 40.78 48.00
N PRO A 551 40.87 40.69 48.96
CA PRO A 551 41.10 39.48 49.73
C PRO A 551 39.99 39.30 50.77
N LYS A 552 39.31 38.15 50.75
CA LYS A 552 38.44 37.71 51.84
C LYS A 552 38.93 36.36 52.38
N GLU A 553 38.89 36.29 53.70
CA GLU A 553 39.53 35.33 54.59
C GLU A 553 39.07 33.86 54.37
N LYS A 554 39.96 32.94 54.76
CA LYS A 554 39.78 31.48 54.64
C LYS A 554 38.73 30.93 55.63
N PRO A 555 37.82 30.05 55.19
CA PRO A 555 37.12 29.11 56.07
C PRO A 555 37.80 27.72 56.12
N PRO A 556 37.52 26.90 57.16
CA PRO A 556 38.25 25.68 57.55
C PRO A 556 37.91 24.43 56.72
N PRO A 557 38.69 23.33 56.85
CA PRO A 557 38.62 22.18 55.94
C PRO A 557 37.37 21.30 56.12
N SER A 558 36.93 20.76 54.98
CA SER A 558 35.82 19.82 54.80
C SER A 558 36.01 18.48 55.52
N PRO A 559 35.01 17.96 56.25
CA PRO A 559 35.05 16.62 56.78
C PRO A 559 34.55 15.57 55.77
N VAL A 560 35.35 14.51 55.72
CA VAL A 560 35.09 13.13 55.29
C VAL A 560 33.61 12.71 55.37
N CYS A 561 33.05 12.21 54.27
CA CYS A 561 31.78 11.48 54.27
C CYS A 561 31.95 10.16 55.04
N GLN A 562 31.41 10.11 56.26
CA GLN A 562 31.06 8.87 56.95
C GLN A 562 29.64 8.46 56.59
N THR A 563 29.48 7.17 56.28
CA THR A 563 28.20 6.46 56.19
C THR A 563 27.46 6.54 57.51
N ARG A 564 26.28 7.17 57.54
CA ARG A 564 25.37 7.15 58.68
C ARG A 564 24.17 6.27 58.37
N ILE A 565 24.03 5.21 59.16
CA ILE A 565 22.85 4.35 59.25
C ILE A 565 21.88 5.06 60.20
N GLU A 566 20.69 5.44 59.73
CA GLU A 566 19.60 5.88 60.60
C GLU A 566 18.46 4.87 60.51
N ALA A 567 18.23 4.22 61.65
CA ALA A 567 17.17 3.27 61.89
C ALA A 567 15.87 4.01 62.22
N TYR A 568 14.77 3.66 61.55
CA TYR A 568 13.44 4.08 61.97
C TYR A 568 12.95 3.13 63.07
N THR A 569 12.80 3.67 64.28
CA THR A 569 12.11 3.03 65.40
C THR A 569 10.60 3.23 65.27
N SER A 570 9.86 2.16 65.04
CA SER A 570 8.41 2.12 65.21
C SER A 570 8.07 1.88 66.68
N VAL A 571 7.32 2.79 67.30
CA VAL A 571 6.75 2.63 68.66
C VAL A 571 5.50 1.74 68.58
N PRO A 572 5.31 0.75 69.48
CA PRO A 572 4.18 -0.16 69.45
C PRO A 572 3.00 0.31 70.32
N SER A 573 1.78 0.07 69.83
CA SER A 573 0.55 0.07 70.64
C SER A 573 0.11 -1.38 70.87
N ASN A 574 0.06 -1.79 72.14
CA ASN A 574 -0.43 -3.08 72.61
C ASN A 574 -1.94 -3.24 72.42
N SER A 575 -2.37 -4.42 71.95
CA SER A 575 -3.38 -5.24 72.63
C SER A 575 -3.46 -6.64 72.00
N GLN A 576 -3.18 -7.67 72.82
CA GLN A 576 -3.85 -8.99 72.97
C GLN A 576 -4.41 -9.71 71.73
N SER A 577 -4.40 -11.03 71.56
CA SER A 577 -3.82 -12.21 72.23
C SER A 577 -4.29 -13.42 71.38
N MET A 578 -3.48 -14.49 71.36
CA MET A 578 -3.85 -15.92 71.32
C MET A 578 -3.30 -16.79 70.18
N HIS A 579 -2.57 -17.84 70.62
CA HIS A 579 -2.30 -19.16 70.04
C HIS A 579 -1.52 -19.23 68.70
N SER A 580 -0.52 -20.09 68.46
CA SER A 580 0.20 -21.09 69.26
C SER A 580 1.32 -21.70 68.37
N THR A 581 2.53 -21.83 68.93
CA THR A 581 3.56 -22.89 68.73
C THR A 581 4.12 -23.30 67.34
N VAL A 582 5.45 -23.07 67.17
CA VAL A 582 6.57 -24.04 66.96
C VAL A 582 6.57 -24.80 65.59
N THR A 583 7.59 -24.81 64.70
CA THR A 583 9.05 -25.06 64.84
C THR A 583 9.79 -24.83 63.49
N THR A 584 11.00 -24.24 63.59
CA THR A 584 12.32 -24.54 62.96
C THR A 584 12.63 -24.59 61.43
N ARG A 585 13.84 -24.01 61.16
CA ARG A 585 14.89 -24.26 60.15
C ARG A 585 14.76 -23.59 58.77
N SER A 586 15.54 -22.54 58.48
CA SER A 586 16.94 -22.53 57.96
C SER A 586 17.02 -23.05 56.51
N THR A 587 17.39 -22.31 55.48
CA THR A 587 18.71 -21.70 55.27
C THR A 587 18.73 -20.91 53.94
N SER A 588 19.45 -19.78 54.00
CA SER A 588 20.43 -19.28 53.03
C SER A 588 20.04 -18.61 51.69
N THR A 589 20.27 -17.29 51.72
CA THR A 589 20.90 -16.38 50.73
C THR A 589 20.17 -16.03 49.41
N PRO A 590 19.88 -14.72 49.19
CA PRO A 590 19.22 -14.20 48.00
C PRO A 590 20.20 -13.68 46.92
N HIS A 591 19.79 -13.78 45.66
CA HIS A 591 20.40 -13.11 44.51
C HIS A 591 20.03 -11.63 44.46
N ILE A 592 21.04 -10.79 44.23
CA ILE A 592 20.92 -9.34 44.03
C ILE A 592 20.45 -9.06 42.60
N SER A 593 19.31 -8.39 42.46
CA SER A 593 18.90 -7.68 41.24
C SER A 593 19.12 -6.18 41.43
N LYS A 594 20.00 -5.60 40.60
CA LYS A 594 20.12 -4.15 40.43
C LYS A 594 18.98 -3.66 39.55
N LEU A 595 18.23 -2.68 40.03
CA LEU A 595 17.43 -1.78 39.20
C LEU A 595 17.69 -0.36 39.70
N THR A 596 18.33 0.42 38.84
CA THR A 596 18.59 1.84 39.00
C THR A 596 17.47 2.60 38.31
N TYR A 597 16.87 3.57 39.00
CA TYR A 597 16.19 4.70 38.36
C TYR A 597 16.72 5.99 39.00
N CYS A 598 16.84 7.02 38.15
CA CYS A 598 17.48 8.32 38.41
C CYS A 598 16.83 9.11 39.55
#